data_AF-A0A8X6S4W4-F1
#
_entry.id   AF-A0A8X6S4W4-F1
#
_cell.length_a   1.000
_cell.length_b   1.000
_cell.length_c   1.000
_cell.angle_alpha   90.00
_cell.angle_beta   90.00
_cell.angle_gamma   90.00
#
_symmetry.space_group_name_H-M   'P 1'
#
loop_
_entity.id
_entity.type
_entity.pdbx_description
1 polymer ?
#
loop_
_entity_poly.entity_id
_entity_poly.type
_entity_poly.pdbx_seq_one_letter_code
_entity_poly.pdbx_strand_id
1 'polypeptide(L)'
;MREIKADGSGVSFYMPHHGVYRLEKSTTKLRTVFNASSSSTSGKSLNSIQFNGGLVQEDLFSIMVRFRKHKYAFTTDIEKMFRMINIHPKQTCLQRILWKKGIGEPIKTYELTTVTYGTVSAPYLAMRTLKQLAMDEANNFHLAAPVVLSDCYMDDILSGSESTEDLIEL
;
A
#
# COMPACT_ATOMS: atom_id res chain seq x y z
N MET A 1 -7.80 -11.48 -1.59
CA MET A 1 -9.08 -11.33 -2.32
C MET A 1 -9.97 -12.50 -2.00
N ARG A 2 -11.29 -12.31 -2.00
CA ARG A 2 -12.29 -13.33 -1.70
C ARG A 2 -13.32 -13.38 -2.81
N GLU A 3 -13.60 -14.57 -3.36
CA GLU A 3 -14.69 -14.75 -4.32
C GLU A 3 -16.03 -14.54 -3.61
N ILE A 4 -16.92 -13.77 -4.21
CA ILE A 4 -18.28 -13.56 -3.70
C ILE A 4 -19.30 -13.93 -4.77
N LYS A 5 -20.44 -14.46 -4.33
CA LYS A 5 -21.63 -14.50 -5.18
C LYS A 5 -22.22 -13.09 -5.16
N ALA A 6 -22.54 -12.54 -6.33
CA ALA A 6 -23.13 -11.21 -6.41
C ALA A 6 -24.43 -11.18 -5.60
N ASP A 7 -24.47 -10.38 -4.53
CA ASP A 7 -25.64 -10.15 -3.72
C ASP A 7 -26.25 -8.78 -4.03
N GLY A 8 -27.58 -8.72 -4.10
CA GLY A 8 -28.32 -7.57 -4.59
C GLY A 8 -28.61 -6.48 -3.54
N SER A 9 -28.01 -6.53 -2.35
CA SER A 9 -28.44 -5.67 -1.24
C SER A 9 -27.26 -5.07 -0.46
N GLY A 10 -26.62 -4.05 -1.03
CA GLY A 10 -25.63 -3.23 -0.33
C GLY A 10 -24.91 -2.23 -1.23
N VAL A 11 -24.39 -1.14 -0.65
CA VAL A 11 -23.52 -0.21 -1.38
C VAL A 11 -22.25 -0.95 -1.79
N SER A 12 -21.93 -0.93 -3.07
CA SER A 12 -20.73 -1.58 -3.61
C SER A 12 -20.11 -0.77 -4.73
N PHE A 13 -18.81 -0.98 -4.94
CA PHE A 13 -18.07 -0.31 -6.02
C PHE A 13 -17.20 -1.34 -6.75
N TYR A 14 -17.41 -1.41 -8.06
CA TYR A 14 -16.65 -2.28 -8.96
C TYR A 14 -15.53 -1.48 -9.59
N MET A 15 -14.30 -1.76 -9.14
CA MET A 15 -13.11 -1.06 -9.58
C MET A 15 -12.60 -1.64 -10.90
N PRO A 16 -12.53 -0.83 -11.97
CA PRO A 16 -11.86 -1.24 -13.19
C PRO A 16 -10.39 -1.53 -12.91
N HIS A 17 -9.85 -2.53 -13.60
CA HIS A 17 -8.46 -2.92 -13.47
C HIS A 17 -7.95 -3.51 -14.77
N HIS A 18 -6.64 -3.39 -15.01
CA HIS A 18 -5.98 -3.96 -16.18
C HIS A 18 -4.56 -4.40 -15.84
N GLY A 19 -4.00 -5.31 -16.63
CA GLY A 19 -2.62 -5.74 -16.51
C GLY A 19 -1.70 -4.84 -17.33
N VAL A 20 -0.60 -4.39 -16.73
CA VAL A 20 0.51 -3.72 -17.40
C VAL A 20 1.70 -4.66 -17.46
N TYR A 21 2.17 -4.92 -18.69
CA TYR A 21 3.36 -5.69 -18.99
C TYR A 21 4.50 -4.73 -19.40
N ARG A 22 5.70 -4.94 -18.84
CA ARG A 22 6.91 -4.18 -19.23
C ARG A 22 7.94 -5.13 -19.85
N LEU A 23 7.88 -5.29 -21.18
CA LEU A 23 8.70 -6.24 -21.93
C LEU A 23 10.22 -6.02 -21.80
N GLU A 24 10.64 -4.83 -21.37
CA GLU A 24 12.04 -4.39 -21.31
C GLU A 24 12.81 -4.85 -20.06
N LYS A 25 12.16 -5.50 -19.08
CA LYS A 25 12.84 -6.02 -17.88
C LYS A 25 12.95 -7.55 -17.95
N SER A 26 14.14 -8.09 -17.68
CA SER A 26 14.42 -9.54 -17.69
C SER A 26 13.51 -10.37 -16.77
N THR A 27 12.84 -9.73 -15.80
CA THR A 27 11.85 -10.30 -14.89
C THR A 27 10.50 -9.58 -15.05
N THR A 28 9.81 -9.75 -16.17
CA THR A 28 8.52 -9.07 -16.40
C THR A 28 7.39 -9.62 -15.54
N LYS A 29 7.34 -9.25 -14.26
CA LYS A 29 6.16 -9.49 -13.40
C LYS A 29 5.01 -8.63 -13.92
N LEU A 30 3.92 -9.28 -14.37
CA LEU A 30 2.64 -8.63 -14.65
C LEU A 30 2.24 -7.76 -13.45
N ARG A 31 1.95 -6.49 -13.67
CA ARG A 31 1.41 -5.59 -12.64
C ARG A 31 -0.04 -5.28 -12.94
N THR A 32 -0.93 -5.60 -12.02
CA THR A 32 -2.33 -5.15 -12.11
C THR A 32 -2.39 -3.69 -11.70
N VAL A 33 -3.09 -2.84 -12.45
CA VAL A 33 -3.41 -1.45 -12.09
C VAL A 33 -4.89 -1.38 -11.78
N PHE A 34 -5.24 -0.81 -10.64
CA PHE A 34 -6.63 -0.59 -10.23
C PHE A 34 -6.98 0.90 -10.38
N ASN A 35 -8.15 1.20 -10.94
CA ASN A 35 -8.59 2.57 -11.18
C ASN A 35 -9.78 2.94 -10.29
N ALA A 36 -9.49 3.44 -9.08
CA ALA A 36 -10.51 3.94 -8.16
C ALA A 36 -11.02 5.36 -8.51
N SER A 37 -10.45 6.00 -9.54
CA SER A 37 -10.88 7.32 -10.04
C SER A 37 -11.93 7.23 -11.16
N SER A 38 -12.21 6.03 -11.68
CA SER A 38 -13.26 5.82 -12.66
C SER A 38 -14.64 6.02 -12.04
N SER A 39 -15.48 6.83 -12.69
CA SER A 39 -16.87 7.04 -12.24
C SER A 39 -17.69 5.78 -12.41
N SER A 40 -18.50 5.45 -11.40
CA SER A 40 -19.50 4.40 -11.49
C SER A 40 -20.77 4.91 -12.20
N THR A 41 -21.79 4.05 -12.28
CA THR A 41 -23.14 4.41 -12.73
C THR A 41 -23.79 5.53 -11.92
N SER A 42 -23.31 5.81 -10.71
CA SER A 42 -23.77 6.94 -9.89
C SER A 42 -23.09 8.27 -10.25
N GLY A 43 -22.19 8.30 -11.25
CA GLY A 43 -21.41 9.47 -11.63
C GLY A 43 -20.31 9.85 -10.63
N LYS A 44 -20.06 9.03 -9.61
CA LYS A 44 -19.02 9.23 -8.60
C LYS A 44 -17.98 8.12 -8.68
N SER A 45 -16.73 8.46 -8.45
CA SER A 45 -15.64 7.49 -8.29
C SER A 45 -15.38 7.22 -6.82
N LEU A 46 -14.77 6.08 -6.49
CA LEU A 46 -14.42 5.76 -5.10
C LEU A 46 -13.49 6.83 -4.51
N ASN A 47 -12.50 7.29 -5.29
CA ASN A 47 -11.58 8.35 -4.87
C ASN A 47 -12.25 9.71 -4.65
N SER A 48 -13.39 9.98 -5.28
CA SER A 48 -14.14 11.23 -5.04
C SER A 48 -14.94 11.22 -3.73
N ILE A 49 -15.12 10.05 -3.11
CA ILE A 49 -15.91 9.86 -1.90
C ILE A 49 -15.00 9.59 -0.69
N GLN A 50 -13.91 8.85 -0.89
CA GLN A 50 -12.99 8.49 0.18
C GLN A 50 -12.30 9.72 0.76
N PHE A 51 -12.16 9.72 2.09
CA PHE A 51 -11.28 10.66 2.78
C PHE A 51 -9.82 10.25 2.53
N ASN A 52 -8.98 11.17 2.08
CA ASN A 52 -7.57 10.87 1.78
C ASN A 52 -6.74 10.62 3.06
N GLY A 53 -7.16 11.13 4.21
CA GLY A 53 -6.46 11.04 5.49
C GLY A 53 -5.42 12.16 5.73
N GLY A 54 -5.03 12.89 4.69
CA GLY A 54 -3.96 13.89 4.74
C GLY A 54 -2.55 13.29 4.59
N LEU A 55 -1.54 14.15 4.67
CA LEU A 55 -0.13 13.77 4.56
C LEU A 55 0.43 13.48 5.95
N VAL A 56 0.82 12.23 6.20
CA VAL A 56 1.48 11.78 7.45
C VAL A 56 2.97 11.50 7.22
N GLN A 57 3.39 11.47 5.96
CA GLN A 57 4.75 11.15 5.56
C GLN A 57 5.69 12.31 5.83
N GLU A 58 6.92 11.98 6.23
CA GLU A 58 8.01 12.96 6.33
C GLU A 58 8.41 13.46 4.94
N ASP A 59 8.88 14.69 4.89
CA ASP A 59 9.39 15.27 3.65
C ASP A 59 10.64 14.52 3.16
N LEU A 60 10.67 14.17 1.87
CA LEU A 60 11.77 13.40 1.27
C LEU A 60 13.11 14.11 1.40
N PHE A 61 13.14 15.44 1.27
CA PHE A 61 14.38 16.19 1.41
C PHE A 61 14.94 16.06 2.83
N SER A 62 14.08 16.14 3.85
CA SER A 62 14.45 15.95 5.24
C SER A 62 15.01 14.55 5.52
N ILE A 63 14.39 13.50 4.96
CA ILE A 63 14.90 12.12 5.02
C ILE A 63 16.28 12.04 4.36
N MET A 64 16.45 12.57 3.15
CA MET A 64 17.72 12.54 2.43
C MET A 64 18.85 13.28 3.17
N VAL A 65 18.54 14.37 3.88
CA VAL A 65 19.52 15.10 4.71
C VAL A 65 19.96 14.26 5.90
N ARG A 66 19.06 13.56 6.60
CA ARG A 66 19.42 12.63 7.68
C ARG A 66 20.24 11.46 7.16
N PHE A 67 19.77 10.84 6.09
CA PHE A 67 20.45 9.71 5.44
C PHE A 67 21.92 10.02 5.11
N ARG A 68 22.21 11.22 4.58
CA ARG A 68 23.57 11.67 4.24
C ARG A 68 24.50 11.94 5.43
N LYS A 69 23.98 12.01 6.66
CA LYS A 69 24.80 12.24 7.85
C LYS A 69 25.49 10.98 8.34
N HIS A 70 24.97 9.80 8.01
CA HIS A 70 25.49 8.54 8.52
C HIS A 70 26.79 8.15 7.82
N LYS A 71 27.75 7.64 8.61
CA LYS A 71 28.99 7.07 8.08
C LYS A 71 28.75 5.75 7.33
N TYR A 72 27.83 4.92 7.81
CA TYR A 72 27.38 3.69 7.18
C TYR A 72 25.87 3.74 6.98
N ALA A 73 25.38 3.29 5.84
CA ALA A 73 24.00 3.48 5.44
C ALA A 73 23.37 2.20 4.88
N PHE A 74 22.07 2.05 5.05
CA PHE A 74 21.29 0.99 4.43
C PHE A 74 20.00 1.54 3.82
N THR A 75 19.47 0.77 2.88
CA THR A 75 18.15 1.00 2.28
C THR A 75 17.39 -0.30 2.30
N THR A 76 16.10 -0.25 2.64
CA THR A 76 15.23 -1.43 2.58
C THR A 76 13.87 -1.07 1.99
N ASP A 77 13.25 -2.05 1.34
CA ASP A 77 11.92 -1.95 0.71
C ASP A 77 10.95 -2.90 1.45
N ILE A 78 9.80 -2.37 1.85
CA ILE A 78 8.74 -3.15 2.48
C ILE A 78 7.94 -3.86 1.40
N GLU A 79 8.30 -5.11 1.13
CA GLU A 79 7.70 -5.89 0.04
C GLU A 79 6.16 -5.91 0.15
N LYS A 80 5.51 -5.36 -0.88
CA LYS A 80 4.03 -5.33 -1.01
C LYS A 80 3.34 -4.70 0.21
N MET A 81 3.91 -3.64 0.80
CA MET A 81 3.39 -2.92 1.97
C MET A 81 1.85 -2.83 2.05
N PHE A 82 1.17 -2.32 1.00
CA PHE A 82 -0.28 -2.17 1.00
C PHE A 82 -1.04 -3.49 1.19
N ARG A 83 -0.50 -4.61 0.68
CA ARG A 83 -1.13 -5.93 0.77
C ARG A 83 -1.02 -6.56 2.16
N MET A 84 -0.22 -5.98 3.05
CA MET A 84 -0.07 -6.43 4.44
C MET A 84 -1.13 -5.84 5.37
N ILE A 85 -1.91 -4.86 4.88
CA ILE A 85 -2.88 -4.12 5.69
C ILE A 85 -4.28 -4.54 5.32
N ASN A 86 -4.98 -5.19 6.24
CA ASN A 86 -6.36 -5.62 6.03
C ASN A 86 -7.32 -4.42 6.04
N ILE A 87 -8.30 -4.47 5.13
CA ILE A 87 -9.42 -3.54 5.12
C ILE A 87 -10.52 -4.11 6.02
N HIS A 88 -11.19 -3.22 6.75
CA HIS A 88 -12.30 -3.61 7.60
C HIS A 88 -13.37 -4.36 6.77
N PRO A 89 -13.88 -5.52 7.20
CA PRO A 89 -14.79 -6.35 6.41
C PRO A 89 -16.04 -5.62 5.87
N LYS A 90 -16.55 -4.62 6.59
CA LYS A 90 -17.68 -3.77 6.16
C LYS A 90 -17.36 -2.85 4.96
N GLN A 91 -16.10 -2.69 4.60
CA GLN A 91 -15.65 -1.80 3.51
C GLN A 91 -15.12 -2.57 2.30
N THR A 92 -14.95 -3.89 2.37
CA THR A 92 -14.40 -4.69 1.25
C THR A 92 -15.34 -4.70 0.03
N CYS A 93 -16.64 -4.48 0.24
CA CYS A 93 -17.63 -4.34 -0.83
C CYS A 93 -17.40 -3.11 -1.73
N LEU A 94 -16.63 -2.13 -1.27
CA LEU A 94 -16.23 -0.95 -2.06
C LEU A 94 -14.98 -1.22 -2.91
N GLN A 95 -14.38 -2.41 -2.79
CA GLN A 95 -13.19 -2.82 -3.53
C GLN A 95 -13.48 -4.11 -4.32
N ARG A 96 -14.64 -4.16 -4.99
CA ARG A 96 -15.01 -5.30 -5.85
C ARG A 96 -14.29 -5.21 -7.18
N ILE A 97 -13.92 -6.36 -7.74
CA ILE A 97 -13.39 -6.50 -9.09
C ILE A 97 -14.11 -7.64 -9.82
N LEU A 98 -14.21 -7.51 -11.13
CA LEU A 98 -14.66 -8.59 -12.01
C LEU A 98 -13.44 -9.29 -12.58
N TRP A 99 -13.34 -10.62 -12.44
CA TRP A 99 -12.22 -11.37 -12.97
C TRP A 99 -12.70 -12.51 -13.86
N LYS A 100 -11.98 -12.74 -14.96
CA LYS A 100 -12.23 -13.83 -15.90
C LYS A 100 -10.91 -14.56 -16.14
N LYS A 101 -10.89 -15.86 -15.86
CA LYS A 101 -9.66 -16.67 -15.93
C LYS A 101 -9.24 -16.99 -17.38
N GLY A 102 -10.21 -17.15 -18.29
CA GLY A 102 -9.95 -17.50 -19.68
C GLY A 102 -11.10 -17.16 -20.62
N ILE A 103 -10.86 -17.24 -21.93
CA ILE A 103 -11.90 -17.08 -22.95
C ILE A 103 -12.95 -18.19 -22.74
N GLY A 104 -14.23 -17.85 -22.81
CA GLY A 104 -15.34 -18.78 -22.55
C GLY A 104 -15.65 -19.08 -21.07
N GLU A 105 -14.76 -18.76 -20.13
CA GLU A 105 -15.04 -18.94 -18.71
C GLU A 105 -16.01 -17.86 -18.16
N PRO A 106 -16.83 -18.19 -17.13
CA PRO A 106 -17.72 -17.22 -16.51
C PRO A 106 -16.93 -16.11 -15.80
N ILE A 107 -17.48 -14.89 -15.83
CA ILE A 107 -16.96 -13.77 -15.04
C ILE A 107 -17.32 -14.02 -13.58
N LYS A 108 -16.34 -13.85 -12.70
CA LYS A 108 -16.48 -13.97 -11.25
C LYS A 108 -16.29 -12.62 -10.58
N THR A 109 -16.90 -12.44 -9.42
CA THR A 109 -16.71 -11.23 -8.60
C THR A 109 -15.82 -11.53 -7.41
N TYR A 110 -14.85 -10.66 -7.16
CA TYR A 110 -13.96 -10.75 -6.02
C TYR A 110 -14.00 -9.45 -5.21
N GLU A 111 -13.88 -9.56 -3.89
CA GLU A 111 -13.58 -8.42 -3.01
C GLU A 111 -12.09 -8.43 -2.66
N LEU A 112 -11.43 -7.29 -2.85
CA LEU A 112 -10.08 -7.07 -2.33
C LEU A 112 -10.16 -6.84 -0.82
N THR A 113 -9.32 -7.55 -0.08
CA THR A 113 -9.40 -7.66 1.39
C THR A 113 -8.35 -6.81 2.11
N THR A 114 -7.42 -6.23 1.36
CA THR A 114 -6.30 -5.43 1.86
C THR A 114 -6.29 -4.07 1.18
N VAL A 115 -5.49 -3.14 1.68
CA VAL A 115 -5.38 -1.80 1.08
C VAL A 115 -4.99 -1.95 -0.39
N THR A 116 -5.82 -1.39 -1.27
CA THR A 116 -5.60 -1.45 -2.73
C THR A 116 -4.94 -0.16 -3.20
N TYR A 117 -3.77 -0.29 -3.80
CA TYR A 117 -3.08 0.83 -4.45
C TYR A 117 -3.94 1.42 -5.58
N GLY A 118 -3.82 2.73 -5.80
CA GLY A 118 -4.70 3.48 -6.71
C GLY A 118 -5.94 4.06 -6.01
N THR A 119 -6.24 3.66 -4.77
CA THR A 119 -7.18 4.38 -3.91
C THR A 119 -6.53 5.60 -3.26
N VAL A 120 -7.29 6.69 -3.09
CA VAL A 120 -6.77 7.98 -2.59
C VAL A 120 -6.29 7.89 -1.14
N SER A 121 -6.87 7.00 -0.34
CA SER A 121 -6.52 6.80 1.07
C SER A 121 -5.35 5.83 1.26
N ALA A 122 -4.93 5.08 0.24
CA ALA A 122 -3.91 4.04 0.40
C ALA A 122 -2.58 4.54 0.99
N PRO A 123 -2.01 5.68 0.54
CA PRO A 123 -0.77 6.19 1.13
C PRO A 123 -0.91 6.49 2.61
N TYR A 124 -1.98 7.20 3.00
CA TYR A 124 -2.24 7.52 4.40
C TYR A 124 -2.41 6.26 5.25
N LEU A 125 -3.24 5.30 4.80
CA LEU A 125 -3.48 4.06 5.54
C LEU A 125 -2.19 3.28 5.76
N ALA A 126 -1.32 3.21 4.75
CA ALA A 126 -0.04 2.54 4.86
C ALA A 126 0.91 3.22 5.84
N MET A 127 1.16 4.52 5.64
CA MET A 127 2.07 5.27 6.51
C MET A 127 1.57 5.35 7.96
N ARG A 128 0.27 5.58 8.16
CA ARG A 128 -0.30 5.66 9.51
C ARG A 128 -0.22 4.32 10.24
N THR A 129 -0.37 3.21 9.52
CA THR A 129 -0.20 1.85 10.07
C THR A 129 1.24 1.61 10.49
N LEU A 130 2.22 1.89 9.62
CA LEU A 130 3.64 1.75 9.96
C LEU A 130 4.03 2.61 11.17
N LYS A 131 3.59 3.88 11.21
CA LYS A 131 3.83 4.75 12.37
C LYS A 131 3.19 4.19 13.64
N GLN A 132 1.97 3.65 13.57
CA GLN A 132 1.35 3.04 14.75
C GLN A 132 2.15 1.83 15.25
N LEU A 133 2.57 0.95 14.35
CA LEU A 133 3.37 -0.22 14.69
C LEU A 133 4.69 0.18 15.35
N ALA A 134 5.38 1.19 14.81
CA ALA A 134 6.61 1.69 15.42
C ALA A 134 6.38 2.28 16.82
N MET A 135 5.25 2.94 17.07
CA MET A 135 4.89 3.45 18.40
C MET A 135 4.56 2.32 19.37
N ASP A 136 3.75 1.35 18.94
CA ASP A 136 3.29 0.23 19.76
C ASP A 136 4.46 -0.69 20.15
N GLU A 137 5.40 -0.89 19.24
CA GLU A 137 6.53 -1.80 19.39
C GLU A 137 7.84 -1.11 19.81
N ALA A 138 7.81 0.19 20.15
CA ALA A 138 9.00 0.96 20.49
C ALA A 138 9.80 0.37 21.66
N ASN A 139 9.13 -0.29 22.61
CA ASN A 139 9.79 -0.96 23.74
C ASN A 139 10.55 -2.22 23.32
N ASN A 140 10.06 -2.92 22.28
CA ASN A 140 10.66 -4.16 21.78
C ASN A 140 11.76 -3.86 20.74
N PHE A 141 11.59 -2.80 19.94
CA PHE A 141 12.52 -2.41 18.87
C PHE A 141 12.96 -0.95 19.00
N HIS A 142 13.67 -0.64 20.09
CA HIS A 142 14.09 0.72 20.43
C HIS A 142 15.00 1.40 19.38
N LEU A 143 15.78 0.62 18.61
CA LEU A 143 16.60 1.14 17.51
C LEU A 143 15.80 1.36 16.22
N ALA A 144 14.96 0.38 15.84
CA ALA A 144 14.22 0.43 14.58
C ALA A 144 12.99 1.36 14.61
N ALA A 145 12.32 1.50 15.76
CA ALA A 145 11.13 2.34 15.87
C ALA A 145 11.40 3.81 15.50
N PRO A 146 12.46 4.48 16.00
CA PRO A 146 12.83 5.82 15.54
C PRO A 146 13.05 5.90 14.03
N VAL A 147 13.74 4.91 13.45
CA VAL A 147 14.02 4.84 12.01
C VAL A 147 12.73 4.76 11.19
N VAL A 148 11.78 3.91 11.57
CA VAL A 148 10.48 3.83 10.88
C VAL A 148 9.68 5.13 11.02
N LEU A 149 9.79 5.81 12.16
CA LEU A 149 9.07 7.06 12.42
C LEU A 149 9.62 8.25 11.63
N SER A 150 10.95 8.33 11.43
CA SER A 150 11.59 9.49 10.81
C SER A 150 12.10 9.25 9.39
N ASP A 151 12.51 8.04 9.04
CA ASP A 151 13.32 7.78 7.84
C ASP A 151 12.60 6.91 6.80
N CYS A 152 11.31 6.67 7.00
CA CYS A 152 10.45 5.94 6.08
C CYS A 152 9.80 6.88 5.05
N TYR A 153 10.03 6.58 3.77
CA TYR A 153 9.38 7.21 2.62
C TYR A 153 8.54 6.15 1.88
N MET A 154 7.23 6.10 2.17
CA MET A 154 6.33 5.06 1.64
C MET A 154 6.81 3.65 2.00
N ASP A 155 7.16 2.83 1.01
CA ASP A 155 7.71 1.49 1.14
C ASP A 155 9.24 1.47 1.33
N ASP A 156 9.92 2.59 1.06
CA ASP A 156 11.37 2.71 1.24
C ASP A 156 11.73 3.20 2.64
N ILE A 157 12.81 2.66 3.22
CA ILE A 157 13.46 3.18 4.43
C ILE A 157 14.91 3.49 4.07
N LEU A 158 15.37 4.70 4.42
CA LEU A 158 16.72 5.18 4.15
C LEU A 158 17.35 5.71 5.43
N SER A 159 18.19 4.90 6.08
CA SER A 159 18.80 5.27 7.36
C SER A 159 20.22 4.70 7.48
N GLY A 160 20.82 4.83 8.65
CA GLY A 160 22.21 4.42 8.85
C GLY A 160 22.69 4.56 10.28
N SER A 161 23.99 4.33 10.46
CA SER A 161 24.68 4.43 11.74
C SER A 161 26.13 4.90 11.58
N GLU A 162 26.78 5.21 12.69
CA GLU A 162 28.19 5.60 12.78
C GLU A 162 29.14 4.41 12.90
N SER A 163 28.62 3.22 13.23
CA SER A 163 29.35 1.97 13.32
C SER A 163 28.70 0.87 12.48
N THR A 164 29.47 -0.13 12.09
CA THR A 164 28.95 -1.30 11.36
C THR A 164 28.17 -2.25 12.28
N GLU A 165 28.53 -2.28 13.55
CA GLU A 165 27.90 -3.10 14.58
C GLU A 165 26.47 -2.66 14.83
N ASP A 166 26.26 -1.36 15.09
CA ASP A 166 24.92 -0.79 15.31
C ASP A 166 24.04 -0.91 14.05
N LEU A 167 24.66 -0.82 12.85
CA LEU A 167 23.93 -0.98 11.58
C LEU A 167 23.44 -2.42 11.38
N ILE A 168 24.15 -3.43 11.89
CA ILE A 168 23.75 -4.84 11.81
C ILE A 168 22.71 -5.18 12.88
N GLU A 169 22.75 -4.53 14.04
CA GLU A 169 21.76 -4.70 15.10
C GLU A 169 20.39 -4.07 14.74
N LEU A 170 20.41 -3.02 13.92
CA LEU A 170 19.25 -2.31 13.40
C LEU A 170 18.45 -3.11 12.36
#